data_AF-A0A7M2YB84-F1
#
_entry.id   AF-A0A7M2YB84-F1
#
_cell.length_a   1.000
_cell.length_b   1.000
_cell.length_c   1.000
_cell.angle_alpha   90.00
_cell.angle_beta   90.00
_cell.angle_gamma   90.00
#
_symmetry.space_group_name_H-M   'P 1'
#
loop_
_entity.id
_entity.type
_entity.pdbx_description
1 polymer ?
#
loop_
_entity_poly.entity_id
_entity_poly.type
_entity_poly.pdbx_seq_one_letter_code
_entity_poly.pdbx_strand_id
1 'polypeptide(L)'
;MRKLNFGYILILLLLLSCSAEKINLSPIGAMSGQNDMYSYSDRKNLIAYSSEITNLIASFPKFRNDAVNAEVAKLKYHLKDYIGAIENYNINGRNSAQRNFEKSYKKLQTLRKYLNNDDDQVLNRYLVRIKTNMTFLESNISKDSAATPIK
;
A
#
# COMPACT_ATOMS: atom_id res chain seq x y z
N MET A 1 -7.28 39.96 52.85
CA MET A 1 -6.57 38.66 52.92
C MET A 1 -7.10 37.74 51.82
N ARG A 2 -6.35 37.57 50.74
CA ARG A 2 -6.75 36.77 49.56
C ARG A 2 -6.61 35.28 49.90
N LYS A 3 -7.73 34.54 49.94
CA LYS A 3 -7.70 33.07 50.01
C LYS A 3 -7.27 32.56 48.63
N LEU A 4 -5.98 32.24 48.49
CA LEU A 4 -5.47 31.56 47.31
C LEU A 4 -5.98 30.12 47.36
N ASN A 5 -6.81 29.73 46.38
CA ASN A 5 -7.40 28.39 46.30
C ASN A 5 -6.31 27.36 45.97
N PHE A 6 -5.71 26.78 47.03
CA PHE A 6 -4.61 25.82 46.99
C PHE A 6 -4.90 24.58 46.11
N GLY A 7 -6.19 24.25 45.91
CA GLY A 7 -6.62 23.14 45.05
C GLY A 7 -6.26 23.29 43.58
N TYR A 8 -6.25 24.52 43.03
CA TYR A 8 -5.90 24.73 41.62
C TYR A 8 -4.40 24.58 41.37
N ILE A 9 -3.56 24.87 42.37
CA ILE A 9 -2.10 24.70 42.28
C ILE A 9 -1.74 23.21 42.26
N LEU A 10 -2.43 22.40 43.07
CA LEU A 10 -2.22 20.94 43.11
C LEU A 10 -2.60 20.27 41.78
N ILE A 11 -3.67 20.73 41.13
CA ILE A 11 -4.11 20.22 39.83
C ILE A 11 -3.14 20.63 38.71
N LEU A 12 -2.56 21.83 38.78
CA LEU A 12 -1.58 22.30 37.81
C LEU A 12 -0.25 21.50 37.87
N LEU A 13 0.15 21.03 39.05
CA LEU A 13 1.37 20.26 39.27
C LEU A 13 1.31 18.84 38.68
N LEU A 14 0.12 18.23 38.60
CA LEU A 14 -0.05 16.88 38.05
C LEU A 14 0.04 16.85 36.51
N LEU A 15 -0.15 17.98 35.83
CA LEU A 15 -0.07 18.06 34.36
C LEU A 15 1.37 18.25 33.84
N LEU A 16 2.36 18.43 34.73
CA LEU A 16 3.77 18.66 34.38
C LEU A 16 4.66 17.41 34.53
N SER A 17 4.11 16.28 34.97
CA SER A 17 4.87 15.02 35.10
C SER A 17 4.96 14.30 33.74
N CYS A 18 5.74 14.86 32.83
CA CYS A 18 6.22 14.11 31.66
C CYS A 18 7.44 13.28 32.10
N SER A 19 7.22 12.05 32.54
CA SER A 19 8.30 11.09 32.78
C SER A 19 8.79 10.59 31.43
N ALA A 20 9.97 11.04 30.99
CA ALA A 20 10.67 10.44 29.87
C ALA A 20 11.36 9.16 30.35
N GLU A 21 10.70 8.03 30.17
CA GLU A 21 11.29 6.71 30.41
C GLU A 21 12.47 6.52 29.45
N LYS A 22 13.70 6.50 29.98
CA LYS A 22 14.87 6.04 29.22
C LYS A 22 14.74 4.54 29.02
N ILE A 23 14.43 4.13 27.78
CA ILE A 23 14.42 2.72 27.39
C ILE A 23 15.86 2.20 27.51
N ASN A 24 16.14 1.46 28.58
CA ASN A 24 17.37 0.69 28.71
C ASN A 24 17.23 -0.59 27.87
N LEU A 25 17.68 -0.53 26.61
CA LEU A 25 17.86 -1.72 25.78
C LEU A 25 19.13 -2.45 26.22
N SER A 26 18.98 -3.41 27.14
CA SER A 26 19.94 -4.51 27.28
C SER A 26 19.47 -5.68 26.42
N PRO A 27 20.35 -6.37 25.67
CA PRO A 27 19.95 -7.44 24.77
C PRO A 27 19.65 -8.68 25.59
N ILE A 28 18.37 -8.89 25.92
CA ILE A 28 17.91 -10.11 26.56
C ILE A 28 17.00 -10.85 25.60
N GLY A 29 17.51 -12.01 25.19
CA GLY A 29 16.70 -13.22 25.09
C GLY A 29 15.91 -13.36 23.80
N ALA A 30 16.37 -14.28 22.95
CA ALA A 30 15.54 -14.91 21.94
C ALA A 30 14.20 -15.39 22.56
N MET A 31 13.12 -14.67 22.27
CA MET A 31 11.76 -15.12 22.48
C MET A 31 11.02 -14.94 21.16
N SER A 32 10.67 -16.08 20.59
CA SER A 32 9.79 -16.33 19.46
C SER A 32 8.61 -15.36 19.38
N GLY A 33 8.67 -14.48 18.39
CA GLY A 33 7.53 -13.78 17.83
C GLY A 33 7.92 -13.41 16.41
N GLN A 34 7.52 -14.23 15.44
CA GLN A 34 7.58 -13.89 14.02
C GLN A 34 6.67 -12.66 13.81
N ASN A 35 7.22 -11.47 14.00
CA ASN A 35 6.67 -10.29 13.39
C ASN A 35 7.30 -10.22 12.01
N ASP A 36 6.51 -10.54 11.00
CA ASP A 36 6.75 -10.27 9.57
C ASP A 36 6.81 -8.75 9.35
N MET A 37 7.75 -8.08 10.01
CA MET A 37 7.97 -6.66 9.86
C MET A 37 8.95 -6.47 8.73
N TYR A 38 8.42 -6.12 7.56
CA TYR A 38 9.19 -5.71 6.38
C TYR A 38 10.46 -4.94 6.77
N SER A 39 11.59 -5.31 6.15
CA SER A 39 12.85 -4.57 6.30
C SER A 39 12.62 -3.10 5.94
N TYR A 40 13.45 -2.20 6.47
CA TYR A 40 13.38 -0.77 6.10
C TYR A 40 13.42 -0.57 4.58
N SER A 41 14.25 -1.36 3.88
CA SER A 41 14.31 -1.35 2.42
C SER A 41 13.00 -1.80 1.77
N ASP A 42 12.38 -2.87 2.29
CA ASP A 42 11.13 -3.40 1.75
C ASP A 42 9.97 -2.43 1.98
N ARG A 43 9.92 -1.77 3.15
CA ARG A 43 8.95 -0.70 3.43
C ARG A 43 9.13 0.49 2.49
N LYS A 44 10.37 0.94 2.28
CA LYS A 44 10.66 2.02 1.33
C LYS A 44 10.18 1.68 -0.08
N ASN A 45 10.46 0.47 -0.55
CA ASN A 45 10.05 0.01 -1.87
C ASN A 45 8.53 -0.12 -1.98
N LEU A 46 7.88 -0.66 -0.96
CA LEU A 46 6.42 -0.76 -0.88
C LEU A 46 5.77 0.61 -1.01
N ILE A 47 6.24 1.61 -0.24
CA ILE A 47 5.76 2.99 -0.31
C ILE A 47 6.00 3.59 -1.71
N ALA A 48 7.20 3.41 -2.27
CA ALA A 48 7.55 3.98 -3.57
C ALA A 48 6.65 3.43 -4.69
N TYR A 49 6.49 2.12 -4.80
CA TYR A 49 5.71 1.49 -5.86
C TYR A 49 4.20 1.66 -5.66
N SER A 50 3.70 1.66 -4.41
CA SER A 50 2.28 1.95 -4.15
C SER A 50 1.93 3.40 -4.50
N SER A 51 2.82 4.34 -4.20
CA SER A 51 2.65 5.76 -4.55
C SER A 51 2.66 5.96 -6.07
N GLU A 52 3.57 5.31 -6.79
CA GLU A 52 3.63 5.38 -8.25
C GLU A 52 2.35 4.83 -8.90
N ILE A 53 1.83 3.69 -8.42
CA ILE A 53 0.54 3.14 -8.88
C ILE A 53 -0.60 4.13 -8.59
N THR A 54 -0.63 4.71 -7.39
CA THR A 54 -1.66 5.69 -7.01
C THR A 54 -1.63 6.92 -7.91
N ASN A 55 -0.44 7.42 -8.24
CA ASN A 55 -0.25 8.53 -9.17
C ASN A 55 -0.70 8.18 -10.59
N LEU A 56 -0.39 6.97 -11.08
CA LEU A 56 -0.86 6.48 -12.37
C LEU A 56 -2.39 6.36 -12.43
N ILE A 57 -3.03 5.92 -11.35
CA ILE A 57 -4.49 5.85 -11.24
C ILE A 57 -5.12 7.25 -11.28
N ALA A 58 -4.54 8.19 -10.54
CA ALA A 58 -5.03 9.57 -10.45
C ALA A 58 -4.92 10.31 -11.79
N SER A 59 -3.81 10.11 -12.49
CA SER A 59 -3.51 10.78 -13.77
C SER A 59 -4.02 10.04 -15.02
N PHE A 60 -4.62 8.85 -14.86
CA PHE A 60 -5.06 8.03 -16.00
C PHE A 60 -6.09 8.80 -16.86
N PRO A 61 -5.85 8.97 -18.17
CA PRO A 61 -6.73 9.74 -19.05
C PRO A 61 -8.07 9.04 -19.29
N LYS A 62 -9.05 9.84 -19.71
CA LYS A 62 -10.32 9.35 -20.25
C LYS A 62 -10.19 9.19 -21.77
N PHE A 63 -10.58 8.04 -22.28
CA PHE A 63 -10.59 7.75 -23.72
C PHE A 63 -11.97 8.05 -24.32
N ARG A 64 -12.06 8.10 -25.65
CA ARG A 64 -13.36 8.20 -26.33
C ARG A 64 -14.20 6.92 -26.22
N ASN A 65 -13.55 5.78 -26.04
CA ASN A 65 -14.22 4.47 -25.98
C ASN A 65 -14.74 4.16 -24.57
N ASP A 66 -16.06 4.07 -24.42
CA ASP A 66 -16.71 3.84 -23.11
C ASP A 66 -16.42 2.46 -22.53
N ALA A 67 -16.28 1.42 -23.36
CA ALA A 67 -15.93 0.09 -22.87
C ALA A 67 -14.51 0.08 -22.27
N VAL A 68 -13.58 0.82 -22.88
CA VAL A 68 -12.23 1.04 -22.32
C VAL A 68 -12.32 1.80 -21.01
N ASN A 69 -13.07 2.90 -20.94
CA ASN A 69 -13.22 3.69 -19.71
C ASN A 69 -13.84 2.88 -18.56
N ALA A 70 -14.87 2.08 -18.85
CA ALA A 70 -15.51 1.22 -17.86
C ALA A 70 -14.55 0.15 -17.33
N GLU A 71 -13.71 -0.42 -18.19
CA GLU A 71 -12.71 -1.38 -17.76
C GLU A 71 -11.53 -0.73 -17.04
N VAL A 72 -11.10 0.47 -17.43
CA VAL A 72 -10.12 1.29 -16.70
C VAL A 72 -10.62 1.58 -15.28
N ALA A 73 -11.92 1.90 -15.10
CA ALA A 73 -12.48 2.13 -13.77
C ALA A 73 -12.36 0.89 -12.87
N LYS A 74 -12.60 -0.31 -13.41
CA LYS A 74 -12.39 -1.58 -12.70
C LYS A 74 -10.93 -1.82 -12.38
N LEU A 75 -10.04 -1.60 -13.33
CA LEU A 75 -8.59 -1.70 -13.12
C LEU A 75 -8.14 -0.81 -11.96
N LYS A 76 -8.56 0.47 -11.96
CA LYS A 76 -8.26 1.44 -10.90
C LYS A 76 -8.80 0.96 -9.54
N TYR A 77 -10.01 0.44 -9.51
CA TYR A 77 -10.62 -0.12 -8.30
C TYR A 77 -9.80 -1.31 -7.76
N HIS A 78 -9.46 -2.28 -8.60
CA HIS A 78 -8.68 -3.46 -8.17
C HIS A 78 -7.28 -3.11 -7.69
N LEU A 79 -6.64 -2.10 -8.27
CA LEU A 79 -5.34 -1.61 -7.79
C LEU A 79 -5.46 -0.95 -6.41
N LYS A 80 -6.51 -0.15 -6.17
CA LYS A 80 -6.77 0.42 -4.84
C LYS A 80 -7.04 -0.66 -3.80
N ASP A 81 -7.87 -1.65 -4.14
CA ASP A 81 -8.13 -2.81 -3.28
C ASP A 81 -6.85 -3.58 -2.96
N TYR A 82 -5.96 -3.74 -3.95
CA TYR A 82 -4.68 -4.42 -3.77
C TYR A 82 -3.77 -3.67 -2.79
N ILE A 83 -3.61 -2.36 -2.97
CA ILE A 83 -2.81 -1.51 -2.07
C ILE A 83 -3.42 -1.50 -0.66
N GLY A 84 -4.73 -1.30 -0.54
CA GLY A 84 -5.41 -1.32 0.74
C GLY A 84 -5.32 -2.68 1.44
N ALA A 85 -5.33 -3.78 0.69
CA ALA A 85 -5.14 -5.11 1.27
C ALA A 85 -3.70 -5.34 1.77
N ILE A 86 -2.70 -4.75 1.11
CA ILE A 86 -1.31 -4.73 1.60
C ILE A 86 -1.21 -3.96 2.90
N GLU A 87 -1.77 -2.75 2.96
CA GLU A 87 -1.75 -1.88 4.15
C GLU A 87 -2.42 -2.53 5.36
N ASN A 88 -3.49 -3.30 5.11
CA ASN A 88 -4.26 -4.00 6.15
C ASN A 88 -3.75 -5.42 6.43
N TYR A 89 -2.60 -5.85 5.88
CA TYR A 89 -2.07 -7.21 6.01
C TYR A 89 -3.09 -8.32 5.63
N ASN A 90 -4.02 -8.02 4.73
CA ASN A 90 -5.08 -8.92 4.30
C ASN A 90 -4.63 -9.74 3.09
N ILE A 91 -4.04 -10.91 3.34
CA ILE A 91 -3.49 -11.80 2.29
C ILE A 91 -4.59 -12.25 1.31
N ASN A 92 -5.77 -12.61 1.82
CA ASN A 92 -6.89 -13.07 0.99
C ASN A 92 -7.41 -11.95 0.09
N GLY A 93 -7.58 -10.75 0.65
CA GLY A 93 -7.95 -9.55 -0.09
C GLY A 93 -6.92 -9.21 -1.16
N ARG A 94 -5.62 -9.27 -0.82
CA ARG A 94 -4.51 -9.02 -1.75
C ARG A 94 -4.55 -9.99 -2.93
N ASN A 95 -4.62 -11.30 -2.66
CA ASN A 95 -4.64 -12.33 -3.70
C ASN A 95 -5.88 -12.21 -4.61
N SER A 96 -7.04 -11.87 -4.03
CA SER A 96 -8.27 -11.63 -4.79
C SER A 96 -8.14 -10.40 -5.68
N ALA A 97 -7.68 -9.28 -5.12
CA ALA A 97 -7.47 -8.03 -5.84
C ALA A 97 -6.45 -8.19 -6.98
N GLN A 98 -5.36 -8.94 -6.76
CA GLN A 98 -4.36 -9.26 -7.77
C GLN A 98 -4.98 -10.00 -8.97
N ARG A 99 -5.76 -11.07 -8.71
CA ARG A 99 -6.44 -11.83 -9.77
C ARG A 99 -7.42 -10.95 -10.55
N ASN A 100 -8.13 -10.06 -9.87
CA ASN A 100 -9.07 -9.15 -10.52
C ASN A 100 -8.37 -8.07 -11.34
N PHE A 101 -7.25 -7.53 -10.85
CA PHE A 101 -6.34 -6.67 -11.62
C PHE A 101 -5.90 -7.38 -12.90
N GLU A 102 -5.40 -8.61 -12.83
CA GLU A 102 -4.92 -9.35 -14.01
C GLU A 102 -6.02 -9.58 -15.05
N LYS A 103 -7.24 -9.90 -14.61
CA LYS A 103 -8.40 -10.06 -15.50
C LYS A 103 -8.72 -8.74 -16.22
N SER A 104 -8.78 -7.64 -15.48
CA SER A 104 -9.06 -6.32 -16.03
C SER A 104 -7.96 -5.86 -16.99
N TYR A 105 -6.69 -6.09 -16.62
CA TYR A 105 -5.53 -5.83 -17.47
C TYR A 105 -5.62 -6.58 -18.80
N LYS A 106 -5.86 -7.90 -18.77
CA LYS A 106 -6.01 -8.72 -19.97
C LYS A 106 -7.15 -8.22 -20.84
N LYS A 107 -8.28 -7.82 -20.24
CA LYS A 107 -9.40 -7.27 -20.98
C LYS A 107 -9.08 -5.92 -21.62
N LEU A 108 -8.34 -5.04 -20.95
CA LEU A 108 -7.86 -3.80 -21.57
C LEU A 108 -6.95 -4.09 -22.76
N GLN A 109 -6.07 -5.10 -22.67
CA GLN A 109 -5.24 -5.52 -23.81
C GLN A 109 -6.07 -5.95 -25.02
N THR A 110 -7.23 -6.60 -24.83
CA THR A 110 -8.11 -6.97 -25.96
C THR A 110 -8.90 -5.78 -26.52
N LEU A 111 -9.23 -4.80 -25.69
CA LEU A 111 -9.98 -3.60 -26.09
C LEU A 111 -9.15 -2.59 -26.88
N ARG A 112 -7.81 -2.67 -26.79
CA ARG A 112 -6.85 -1.82 -27.52
C ARG A 112 -7.12 -1.73 -29.03
N LYS A 113 -7.54 -2.84 -29.65
CA LYS A 113 -7.86 -2.91 -31.09
C LYS A 113 -9.01 -1.99 -31.53
N TYR A 114 -9.78 -1.43 -30.59
CA TYR A 114 -10.88 -0.51 -30.84
C TYR A 114 -10.50 0.96 -30.59
N LEU A 115 -9.23 1.25 -30.32
CA LEU A 115 -8.70 2.60 -30.15
C LEU A 115 -8.02 3.09 -31.42
N ASN A 116 -7.92 4.41 -31.57
CA ASN A 116 -7.00 4.99 -32.54
C ASN A 116 -5.55 4.80 -32.04
N ASN A 117 -4.57 5.04 -32.93
CA ASN A 117 -3.16 4.79 -32.62
C ASN A 117 -2.66 5.59 -31.41
N ASP A 118 -3.07 6.84 -31.26
CA ASP A 118 -2.61 7.71 -30.17
C ASP A 118 -3.17 7.24 -28.82
N ASP A 119 -4.47 6.97 -28.76
CA ASP A 119 -5.15 6.42 -27.58
C ASP A 119 -4.59 5.04 -27.22
N ASP A 120 -4.29 4.19 -28.20
CA ASP A 120 -3.67 2.88 -27.97
C ASP A 120 -2.29 3.01 -27.33
N GLN A 121 -1.44 3.90 -27.86
CA GLN A 121 -0.11 4.14 -27.31
C GLN A 121 -0.18 4.69 -25.88
N VAL A 122 -1.11 5.62 -25.63
CA VAL A 122 -1.34 6.17 -24.29
C VAL A 122 -1.79 5.08 -23.33
N LEU A 123 -2.82 4.30 -23.69
CA LEU A 123 -3.29 3.19 -22.86
C LEU A 123 -2.17 2.18 -22.58
N ASN A 124 -1.43 1.76 -23.61
CA ASN A 124 -0.36 0.79 -23.48
C ASN A 124 0.75 1.30 -22.53
N ARG A 125 1.13 2.58 -22.63
CA ARG A 125 2.13 3.19 -21.72
C ARG A 125 1.69 3.11 -20.26
N TYR A 126 0.43 3.42 -19.96
CA TYR A 126 -0.10 3.31 -18.60
C TYR A 126 -0.14 1.85 -18.13
N LEU A 127 -0.61 0.92 -18.97
CA LEU A 127 -0.68 -0.50 -18.65
C LEU A 127 0.71 -1.07 -18.33
N VAL A 128 1.71 -0.80 -19.16
CA VAL A 128 3.09 -1.27 -18.94
C VAL A 128 3.63 -0.73 -17.61
N ARG A 129 3.51 0.58 -17.36
CA ARG A 129 3.98 1.18 -16.10
C ARG A 129 3.29 0.57 -14.88
N ILE A 130 1.96 0.38 -14.93
CA ILE A 130 1.21 -0.25 -13.85
C ILE A 130 1.71 -1.68 -13.62
N LYS A 131 1.82 -2.49 -14.67
CA LYS A 131 2.28 -3.88 -14.58
C LYS A 131 3.68 -3.97 -13.96
N THR A 132 4.60 -3.12 -14.43
CA THR A 132 5.96 -3.07 -13.90
C THR A 132 5.98 -2.75 -12.41
N ASN A 133 5.25 -1.72 -11.97
CA ASN A 133 5.18 -1.36 -10.56
C ASN A 133 4.50 -2.45 -9.71
N MET A 134 3.46 -3.11 -10.24
CA MET A 134 2.82 -4.25 -9.56
C MET A 134 3.81 -5.42 -9.37
N THR A 135 4.56 -5.79 -10.41
CA THR A 135 5.59 -6.83 -10.31
C THR A 135 6.67 -6.47 -9.29
N PHE A 136 7.12 -5.22 -9.27
CA PHE A 136 8.08 -4.78 -8.26
C PHE A 136 7.49 -4.84 -6.85
N LEU A 137 6.26 -4.38 -6.66
CA LEU A 137 5.56 -4.44 -5.38
C LEU A 137 5.43 -5.88 -4.88
N GLU A 138 5.02 -6.82 -5.74
CA GLU A 138 4.95 -8.25 -5.43
C GLU A 138 6.31 -8.86 -5.04
N SER A 139 7.38 -8.51 -5.77
CA SER A 139 8.72 -9.04 -5.51
C SER A 139 9.32 -8.60 -4.16
N ASN A 140 8.89 -7.45 -3.64
CA ASN A 140 9.30 -6.93 -2.32
C ASN A 140 8.45 -7.49 -1.18
N ILE A 141 7.31 -8.12 -1.49
CA ILE A 141 6.40 -8.70 -0.49
C ILE A 141 6.55 -10.22 -0.41
N SER A 142 6.97 -10.89 -1.50
CA SER A 142 6.93 -12.36 -1.62
C SER A 142 8.12 -13.11 -1.02
N LYS A 143 9.03 -12.45 -0.29
CA LYS A 143 10.24 -13.13 0.24
C LYS A 143 10.02 -13.92 1.53
N ASP A 144 8.98 -13.62 2.31
CA ASP A 144 8.89 -14.18 3.67
C ASP A 144 7.82 -15.27 3.86
N SER A 145 6.88 -15.47 2.93
CA SER A 145 5.76 -16.41 3.13
C SER A 145 5.94 -17.82 2.54
N ALA A 146 7.06 -18.12 1.88
CA ALA A 146 7.27 -19.42 1.20
C ALA A 146 8.59 -20.14 1.54
N ALA A 147 9.42 -19.60 2.43
CA ALA A 147 10.69 -20.19 2.82
C ALA A 147 10.64 -20.73 4.26
N THR A 148 9.82 -21.76 4.49
CA THR A 148 10.08 -22.70 5.58
C THR A 148 10.08 -24.10 4.99
N PRO A 149 11.24 -24.65 4.61
CA PRO A 149 11.36 -26.09 4.47
C PRO A 149 11.07 -26.68 5.85
N ILE A 150 10.01 -27.46 5.94
CA ILE A 150 9.74 -28.34 7.08
C ILE A 150 10.98 -29.22 7.23
N LYS A 151 11.60 -29.18 8.41
CA LYS A 151 12.74 -30.03 8.78
C LYS A 151 12.43 -31.51 8.57
#